data_AF-A0A3Q0EUG6-F1
#
_entry.id   AF-A0A3Q0EUG6-F1
#
_cell.length_a   1.000
_cell.length_b   1.000
_cell.length_c   1.000
_cell.angle_alpha   90.00
_cell.angle_beta   90.00
_cell.angle_gamma   90.00
#
_symmetry.space_group_name_H-M   'P 1'
#
loop_
_entity.id
_entity.type
_entity.pdbx_description
1 polymer ?
#
loop_
_entity_poly.entity_id
_entity_poly.type
_entity_poly.pdbx_seq_one_letter_code
_entity_poly.pdbx_strand_id
1 'polypeptide(L)'
;MLVRNGLILVRYPSDRVILPALEALGNIAAAGEAHTQFLIDNQLLPCLRQLLTREYTKTIFKEASWTIAVITSWTGAQVQAVIDANIIPALVKIVHNAEFEVKKEAACAIYNVTCIGSEDNIRFLAAEGCIEALCELLTCPEPKLLGICLGCLVIILAVGNADKDEKGNVFAQRLEECGGLDKVETLQLHENNDIHKRALCISDFFRAEN
;
A
#
# COMPACT_ATOMS: atom_id res chain seq x y z
N MET A 1 -4.78 -8.47 -28.89
CA MET A 1 -5.67 -9.65 -28.72
C MET A 1 -5.52 -10.27 -27.33
N LEU A 2 -4.30 -10.50 -26.85
CA LEU A 2 -4.01 -11.12 -25.53
C LEU A 2 -4.59 -10.35 -24.33
N VAL A 3 -4.38 -9.04 -24.23
CA VAL A 3 -4.89 -8.24 -23.08
C VAL A 3 -6.42 -8.23 -22.99
N ARG A 4 -7.12 -8.04 -24.11
CA ARG A 4 -8.60 -8.09 -24.13
C ARG A 4 -9.13 -9.45 -23.69
N ASN A 5 -8.50 -10.54 -24.13
CA ASN A 5 -8.88 -11.88 -23.69
C ASN A 5 -8.54 -12.11 -22.20
N GLY A 6 -7.38 -11.64 -21.73
CA GLY A 6 -6.99 -11.71 -20.32
C GLY A 6 -7.99 -11.01 -19.40
N LEU A 7 -8.45 -9.81 -19.77
CA LEU A 7 -9.45 -9.07 -18.99
C LEU A 7 -10.82 -9.76 -18.93
N ILE A 8 -11.21 -10.48 -19.99
CA ILE A 8 -12.41 -11.32 -19.98
C ILE A 8 -12.23 -12.49 -19.01
N LEU A 9 -11.04 -13.12 -19.02
CA LEU A 9 -10.73 -14.28 -18.18
C LEU A 9 -10.62 -13.94 -16.69
N VAL A 10 -10.17 -12.73 -16.34
CA VAL A 10 -10.16 -12.26 -14.94
C VAL A 10 -11.57 -12.08 -14.36
N ARG A 11 -12.60 -11.97 -15.21
CA ARG A 11 -14.01 -11.92 -14.79
C ARG A 11 -14.69 -13.30 -14.78
N TYR A 12 -13.95 -14.36 -15.10
CA TYR A 12 -14.48 -15.72 -15.18
C TYR A 12 -14.76 -16.29 -13.77
N PRO A 13 -15.81 -17.11 -13.56
CA PRO A 13 -16.18 -17.57 -12.22
C PRO A 13 -15.26 -18.66 -11.61
N SER A 14 -14.11 -18.97 -12.23
CA SER A 14 -13.22 -20.05 -11.79
C SER A 14 -11.83 -19.54 -11.49
N ASP A 15 -11.37 -19.74 -10.26
CA ASP A 15 -10.03 -19.39 -9.79
C ASP A 15 -8.92 -19.97 -10.67
N ARG A 16 -9.15 -21.19 -11.22
CA ARG A 16 -8.19 -21.85 -12.12
C ARG A 16 -8.00 -21.13 -13.45
N VAL A 17 -8.93 -20.25 -13.81
CA VAL A 17 -8.88 -19.42 -15.02
C VAL A 17 -8.43 -18.01 -14.67
N ILE A 18 -8.91 -17.46 -13.56
CA ILE A 18 -8.55 -16.12 -13.10
C ILE A 18 -7.05 -16.04 -12.82
N LEU A 19 -6.50 -16.98 -12.05
CA LEU A 19 -5.12 -16.89 -11.58
C LEU A 19 -4.09 -16.78 -12.72
N PRO A 20 -4.02 -17.71 -13.69
CA PRO A 20 -3.03 -17.60 -14.77
C PRO A 20 -3.26 -16.37 -15.67
N ALA A 21 -4.51 -15.93 -15.83
CA ALA A 21 -4.80 -14.70 -16.57
C ALA A 21 -4.30 -13.46 -15.82
N LEU A 22 -4.48 -13.43 -14.50
CA LEU A 22 -4.03 -12.35 -13.64
C LEU A 22 -2.49 -12.30 -13.56
N GLU A 23 -1.82 -13.45 -13.40
CA GLU A 23 -0.36 -13.55 -13.46
C GLU A 23 0.20 -13.03 -14.79
N ALA A 24 -0.44 -13.39 -15.91
CA ALA A 24 -0.03 -12.88 -17.23
C ALA A 24 -0.18 -11.36 -17.32
N LEU A 25 -1.27 -10.79 -16.80
CA LEU A 25 -1.50 -9.34 -16.81
C LEU A 25 -0.53 -8.60 -15.87
N GLY A 26 -0.25 -9.14 -14.68
CA GLY A 26 0.73 -8.58 -13.76
C GLY A 26 2.14 -8.59 -14.33
N ASN A 27 2.53 -9.67 -15.02
CA ASN A 27 3.81 -9.72 -15.74
C ASN A 27 3.90 -8.71 -16.90
N ILE A 28 2.79 -8.45 -17.61
CA ILE A 28 2.75 -7.39 -18.62
C ILE A 28 2.91 -6.01 -17.97
N ALA A 29 2.27 -5.76 -16.83
CA ALA A 29 2.45 -4.50 -16.09
C ALA A 29 3.91 -4.33 -15.63
N ALA A 30 4.54 -5.41 -15.19
CA ALA A 30 5.93 -5.40 -14.76
C ALA A 30 6.93 -5.17 -15.91
N ALA A 31 6.52 -5.41 -17.16
CA ALA A 31 7.37 -5.23 -18.34
C ALA A 31 7.62 -3.76 -18.70
N GLY A 32 6.87 -2.82 -18.13
CA GLY A 32 7.20 -1.39 -18.25
C GLY A 32 5.99 -0.46 -18.13
N GLU A 33 6.29 0.82 -17.87
CA GLU A 33 5.31 1.90 -17.71
C GLU A 33 4.26 1.96 -18.83
N ALA A 34 4.68 1.91 -20.10
CA ALA A 34 3.77 1.98 -21.25
C ALA A 34 2.82 0.77 -21.33
N HIS A 35 3.28 -0.42 -20.92
CA HIS A 35 2.45 -1.61 -20.84
C HIS A 35 1.43 -1.49 -19.70
N THR A 36 1.85 -0.96 -18.56
CA THR A 36 0.96 -0.62 -17.45
C THR A 36 -0.12 0.36 -17.89
N GLN A 37 0.25 1.44 -18.58
CA GLN A 37 -0.72 2.42 -19.06
C GLN A 37 -1.74 1.79 -20.01
N PHE A 38 -1.26 0.95 -20.94
CA PHE A 38 -2.14 0.21 -21.84
C PHE A 38 -3.14 -0.69 -21.09
N LEU A 39 -2.72 -1.33 -19.98
CA LEU A 39 -3.61 -2.13 -19.15
C LEU A 39 -4.65 -1.28 -18.40
N ILE A 40 -4.24 -0.12 -17.87
CA ILE A 40 -5.13 0.83 -17.20
C ILE A 40 -6.20 1.33 -18.18
N ASP A 41 -5.79 1.76 -19.38
CA ASP A 41 -6.70 2.25 -20.43
C ASP A 41 -7.72 1.18 -20.86
N ASN A 42 -7.34 -0.10 -20.77
CA ASN A 42 -8.21 -1.23 -21.03
C ASN A 42 -9.00 -1.72 -19.80
N GLN A 43 -9.17 -0.90 -18.76
CA GLN A 43 -10.04 -1.18 -17.60
C GLN A 43 -9.55 -2.32 -16.69
N LEU A 44 -8.23 -2.47 -16.51
CA LEU A 44 -7.69 -3.43 -15.56
C LEU A 44 -8.02 -3.07 -14.09
N LEU A 45 -7.94 -1.79 -13.72
CA LEU A 45 -8.10 -1.35 -12.32
C LEU A 45 -9.48 -1.70 -11.72
N PRO A 46 -10.62 -1.48 -12.40
CA PRO A 46 -11.91 -1.93 -11.90
C PRO A 46 -11.99 -3.46 -11.70
N CYS A 47 -11.32 -4.24 -12.55
CA CYS A 47 -11.24 -5.70 -12.40
C CYS A 47 -10.44 -6.07 -11.15
N LEU A 48 -9.28 -5.43 -10.93
CA LEU A 48 -8.46 -5.66 -9.73
C LEU A 48 -9.24 -5.31 -8.45
N ARG A 49 -9.95 -4.18 -8.43
CA ARG A 49 -10.82 -3.83 -7.28
C ARG A 49 -11.87 -4.91 -7.01
N GLN A 50 -12.50 -5.44 -8.05
CA GLN A 50 -13.51 -6.49 -7.92
C GLN A 50 -12.91 -7.78 -7.34
N LEU A 51 -11.68 -8.12 -7.73
CA LEU A 51 -10.96 -9.26 -7.18
C LEU A 51 -10.61 -9.07 -5.69
N LEU A 52 -10.28 -7.85 -5.25
CA LEU A 52 -9.96 -7.58 -3.85
C LEU A 52 -11.19 -7.48 -2.92
N THR A 53 -12.40 -7.36 -3.46
CA THR A 53 -13.63 -7.08 -2.68
C THR A 53 -14.59 -8.25 -2.57
N ARG A 54 -14.38 -9.31 -3.34
CA ARG A 54 -15.20 -10.54 -3.34
C ARG A 54 -14.49 -11.67 -2.60
N GLU A 55 -15.23 -12.75 -2.34
CA GLU A 55 -14.67 -13.97 -1.78
C GLU A 55 -13.88 -14.73 -2.85
N TYR A 56 -12.55 -14.57 -2.83
CA TYR A 56 -11.61 -15.34 -3.65
C TYR A 56 -10.54 -15.97 -2.78
N THR A 57 -9.78 -16.90 -3.37
CA THR A 57 -8.65 -17.52 -2.69
C THR A 57 -7.53 -16.51 -2.39
N LYS A 58 -6.77 -16.78 -1.32
CA LYS A 58 -5.60 -15.97 -0.93
C LYS A 58 -4.59 -15.77 -2.06
N THR A 59 -4.46 -16.75 -2.96
CA THR A 59 -3.54 -16.68 -4.10
C THR A 59 -3.97 -15.58 -5.07
N ILE A 60 -5.27 -15.43 -5.33
CA ILE A 60 -5.81 -14.35 -6.16
C ILE A 60 -5.60 -13.00 -5.48
N PHE A 61 -5.85 -12.90 -4.18
CA PHE A 61 -5.63 -11.64 -3.45
C PHE A 61 -4.15 -11.23 -3.47
N LYS A 62 -3.24 -12.20 -3.28
CA LYS A 62 -1.80 -11.96 -3.36
C LYS A 62 -1.42 -11.44 -4.74
N GLU A 63 -1.84 -12.12 -5.80
CA GLU A 63 -1.48 -11.75 -7.17
C GLU A 63 -2.10 -10.42 -7.62
N ALA A 64 -3.34 -10.14 -7.19
CA ALA A 64 -3.99 -8.87 -7.46
C ALA A 64 -3.29 -7.72 -6.72
N SER A 65 -2.94 -7.92 -5.45
CA SER A 65 -2.20 -6.94 -4.65
C SER A 65 -0.80 -6.70 -5.22
N TRP A 66 -0.10 -7.75 -5.64
CA TRP A 66 1.19 -7.65 -6.33
C TRP A 66 1.08 -6.88 -7.63
N THR A 67 0.07 -7.17 -8.45
CA THR A 67 -0.20 -6.44 -9.70
C THR A 67 -0.42 -4.94 -9.42
N ILE A 68 -1.16 -4.60 -8.36
CA ILE A 68 -1.37 -3.19 -7.97
C ILE A 68 -0.05 -2.56 -7.48
N ALA A 69 0.77 -3.29 -6.73
CA ALA A 69 2.09 -2.82 -6.30
C ALA A 69 2.98 -2.49 -7.51
N VAL A 70 2.95 -3.33 -8.55
CA VAL A 70 3.66 -3.07 -9.80
C VAL A 70 3.12 -1.81 -10.49
N ILE A 71 1.80 -1.67 -10.62
CA ILE A 71 1.19 -0.49 -11.26
C ILE A 71 1.58 0.81 -10.52
N THR A 72 1.54 0.79 -9.19
CA THR A 72 1.86 1.96 -8.36
C THR A 72 3.35 2.30 -8.32
N SER A 73 4.25 1.43 -8.78
CA SER A 73 5.70 1.65 -8.77
C SER A 73 6.24 2.52 -9.91
N TRP A 74 5.41 2.93 -10.87
CA TRP A 74 5.86 3.58 -12.10
C TRP A 74 5.78 5.11 -12.06
N THR A 75 4.58 5.70 -12.04
CA THR A 75 4.39 7.16 -12.12
C THR A 75 3.26 7.66 -11.21
N GLY A 76 3.32 8.95 -10.84
CA GLY A 76 2.27 9.60 -10.05
C GLY A 76 0.90 9.56 -10.74
N ALA A 77 0.84 9.61 -12.07
CA ALA A 77 -0.41 9.46 -12.82
C ALA A 77 -1.03 8.05 -12.67
N GLN A 78 -0.19 7.02 -12.63
CA GLN A 78 -0.65 5.64 -12.42
C GLN A 78 -1.05 5.39 -10.96
N VAL A 79 -0.37 6.03 -10.01
CA VAL A 79 -0.82 6.10 -8.60
C VAL A 79 -2.20 6.76 -8.50
N GLN A 80 -2.39 7.92 -9.14
CA GLN A 80 -3.68 8.61 -9.15
C GLN A 80 -4.78 7.74 -9.75
N ALA A 81 -4.52 7.03 -10.85
CA ALA A 81 -5.48 6.12 -11.46
C ALA A 81 -5.93 4.99 -10.50
N VAL A 82 -5.03 4.46 -9.67
CA VAL A 82 -5.35 3.45 -8.64
C VAL A 82 -6.25 4.03 -7.55
N ILE A 83 -5.99 5.26 -7.13
CA ILE A 83 -6.81 5.99 -6.16
C ILE A 83 -8.20 6.27 -6.74
N ASP A 84 -8.28 6.80 -7.96
CA ASP A 84 -9.54 7.10 -8.66
C ASP A 84 -10.38 5.83 -8.89
N ALA A 85 -9.73 4.69 -9.06
CA ALA A 85 -10.38 3.38 -9.16
C ALA A 85 -10.94 2.88 -7.81
N ASN A 86 -10.75 3.60 -6.70
CA ASN A 86 -11.19 3.27 -5.35
C ASN A 86 -10.61 1.94 -4.82
N ILE A 87 -9.31 1.73 -5.03
CA ILE A 87 -8.60 0.50 -4.63
C ILE A 87 -8.02 0.61 -3.21
N ILE A 88 -7.63 1.81 -2.75
CA ILE A 88 -6.98 2.01 -1.44
C ILE A 88 -7.76 1.41 -0.28
N PRO A 89 -9.10 1.59 -0.14
CA PRO A 89 -9.83 1.02 1.00
C PRO A 89 -9.76 -0.52 1.03
N ALA A 90 -9.71 -1.15 -0.15
CA ALA A 90 -9.57 -2.61 -0.25
C ALA A 90 -8.17 -3.08 0.19
N LEU A 91 -7.12 -2.34 -0.18
CA LEU A 91 -5.74 -2.63 0.27
C LEU A 91 -5.61 -2.49 1.79
N VAL A 92 -6.14 -1.41 2.38
CA VAL A 92 -6.14 -1.22 3.84
C VAL A 92 -6.86 -2.37 4.54
N LYS A 93 -8.05 -2.75 4.05
CA LYS A 93 -8.80 -3.90 4.59
C LYS A 93 -8.00 -5.21 4.52
N ILE A 94 -7.24 -5.42 3.44
CA ILE A 94 -6.37 -6.60 3.27
C ILE A 94 -5.23 -6.58 4.29
N VAL A 95 -4.60 -5.43 4.51
CA VAL A 95 -3.54 -5.31 5.52
C VAL A 95 -4.05 -5.68 6.92
N HIS A 96 -5.29 -5.34 7.28
CA HIS A 96 -5.87 -5.77 8.56
C HIS A 96 -6.17 -7.27 8.59
N ASN A 97 -6.87 -7.79 7.58
CA ASN A 97 -7.60 -9.06 7.71
C ASN A 97 -6.99 -10.26 6.99
N ALA A 98 -6.07 -10.05 6.04
CA ALA A 98 -5.55 -11.14 5.20
C ALA A 98 -4.39 -11.90 5.85
N GLU A 99 -3.99 -13.02 5.23
CA GLU A 99 -2.79 -13.74 5.61
C GLU A 99 -1.52 -12.93 5.30
N PHE A 100 -0.45 -13.17 6.07
CA PHE A 100 0.81 -12.41 6.02
C PHE A 100 1.37 -12.19 4.60
N GLU A 101 1.38 -13.24 3.76
CA GLU A 101 1.88 -13.14 2.38
C GLU A 101 1.08 -12.15 1.51
N VAL A 102 -0.23 -12.02 1.77
CA VAL A 102 -1.08 -11.06 1.05
C VAL A 102 -0.86 -9.65 1.62
N LYS A 103 -0.74 -9.52 2.95
CA LYS A 103 -0.46 -8.25 3.62
C LYS A 103 0.82 -7.60 3.07
N LYS A 104 1.85 -8.40 2.80
CA LYS A 104 3.14 -7.90 2.26
C LYS A 104 2.97 -7.20 0.92
N GLU A 105 2.21 -7.79 0.00
CA GLU A 105 1.97 -7.19 -1.32
C GLU A 105 1.09 -5.94 -1.23
N ALA A 106 0.08 -5.95 -0.37
CA ALA A 106 -0.76 -4.77 -0.13
C ALA A 106 0.03 -3.62 0.50
N ALA A 107 0.89 -3.91 1.48
CA ALA A 107 1.78 -2.92 2.09
C ALA A 107 2.80 -2.36 1.08
N CYS A 108 3.29 -3.18 0.16
CA CYS A 108 4.16 -2.74 -0.93
C CYS A 108 3.44 -1.73 -1.86
N ALA A 109 2.19 -2.02 -2.22
CA ALA A 109 1.38 -1.08 -3.02
C ALA A 109 1.16 0.24 -2.29
N ILE A 110 0.80 0.20 -0.99
CA ILE A 110 0.66 1.38 -0.14
C ILE A 110 1.96 2.20 -0.10
N TYR A 111 3.10 1.53 0.08
CA TYR A 111 4.40 2.21 0.10
C TYR A 111 4.72 2.92 -1.21
N ASN A 112 4.45 2.28 -2.35
CA ASN A 112 4.64 2.91 -3.65
C ASN A 112 3.75 4.16 -3.81
N VAL A 113 2.51 4.12 -3.32
CA VAL A 113 1.63 5.30 -3.29
C VAL A 113 2.26 6.41 -2.44
N THR A 114 2.83 6.11 -1.26
CA THR A 114 3.48 7.14 -0.44
C THR A 114 4.74 7.72 -1.07
N CYS A 115 5.54 6.93 -1.79
CA CYS A 115 6.79 7.40 -2.39
C CYS A 115 6.61 8.16 -3.70
N ILE A 116 5.60 7.81 -4.50
CA ILE A 116 5.42 8.31 -5.87
C ILE A 116 4.20 9.23 -5.99
N GLY A 117 3.22 9.09 -5.09
CA GLY A 117 2.03 9.91 -5.06
C GLY A 117 2.29 11.36 -4.63
N SER A 118 1.31 12.21 -4.89
CA SER A 118 1.27 13.58 -4.39
C SER A 118 0.92 13.63 -2.89
N GLU A 119 1.11 14.79 -2.25
CA GLU A 119 0.67 15.00 -0.87
C GLU A 119 -0.84 14.76 -0.70
N ASP A 120 -1.67 15.11 -1.69
CA ASP A 120 -3.11 14.83 -1.65
C ASP A 120 -3.41 13.33 -1.66
N ASN A 121 -2.60 12.55 -2.38
CA ASN A 121 -2.69 11.08 -2.34
C ASN A 121 -2.33 10.53 -0.96
N ILE A 122 -1.30 11.11 -0.31
CA ILE A 122 -0.88 10.72 1.03
C ILE A 122 -1.95 11.08 2.07
N ARG A 123 -2.55 12.28 1.98
CA ARG A 123 -3.68 12.70 2.83
C ARG A 123 -4.87 11.76 2.68
N PHE A 124 -5.24 11.41 1.45
CA PHE A 124 -6.32 10.46 1.18
C PHE A 124 -6.02 9.08 1.79
N LEU A 125 -4.80 8.57 1.57
CA LEU A 125 -4.36 7.28 2.11
C LEU A 125 -4.40 7.25 3.64
N ALA A 126 -3.96 8.32 4.30
CA ALA A 126 -4.05 8.46 5.76
C ALA A 126 -5.51 8.56 6.25
N ALA A 127 -6.40 9.19 5.48
CA ALA A 127 -7.82 9.26 5.80
C ALA A 127 -8.54 7.90 5.72
N GLU A 128 -8.07 6.98 4.87
CA GLU A 128 -8.61 5.62 4.72
C GLU A 128 -8.15 4.61 5.78
N GLY A 129 -7.52 5.06 6.88
CA GLY A 129 -7.11 4.20 8.01
C GLY A 129 -5.79 3.45 7.76
N CYS A 130 -4.94 3.96 6.87
CA CYS A 130 -3.68 3.30 6.55
C CYS A 130 -2.66 3.34 7.69
N ILE A 131 -2.72 4.33 8.59
CA ILE A 131 -1.76 4.46 9.71
C ILE A 131 -1.88 3.24 10.62
N GLU A 132 -3.11 2.94 11.05
CA GLU A 132 -3.46 1.83 11.91
C GLU A 132 -3.05 0.49 11.27
N ALA A 133 -3.34 0.34 9.98
CA ALA A 133 -2.97 -0.84 9.20
C ALA A 133 -1.45 -1.08 9.17
N LEU A 134 -0.66 -0.01 8.97
CA LEU A 134 0.80 -0.09 8.97
C LEU A 134 1.34 -0.40 10.38
N CYS A 135 0.73 0.17 11.43
CA CYS A 135 1.10 -0.08 12.82
C CYS A 135 0.89 -1.53 13.25
N GLU A 136 -0.10 -2.24 12.71
CA GLU A 136 -0.27 -3.68 12.93
C GLU A 136 0.90 -4.49 12.38
N LEU A 137 1.53 -4.05 11.29
CA LEU A 137 2.66 -4.73 10.66
C LEU A 137 4.01 -4.45 11.34
N LEU A 138 4.09 -3.45 12.23
CA LEU A 138 5.34 -3.11 12.94
C LEU A 138 5.82 -4.19 13.93
N THR A 139 5.00 -5.19 14.23
CA THR A 139 5.40 -6.33 15.08
C THR A 139 5.84 -7.55 14.27
N CYS A 140 5.90 -7.46 12.94
CA CYS A 140 6.30 -8.60 12.11
C CYS A 140 7.82 -8.85 12.17
N PRO A 141 8.26 -10.11 12.01
CA PRO A 141 9.69 -10.45 12.08
C PRO A 141 10.45 -10.17 10.78
N GLU A 142 9.80 -9.73 9.70
CA GLU A 142 10.44 -9.53 8.39
C GLU A 142 11.00 -8.09 8.27
N PRO A 143 12.34 -7.89 8.28
CA PRO A 143 12.91 -6.55 8.31
C PRO A 143 12.56 -5.70 7.09
N LYS A 144 12.38 -6.35 5.93
CA LYS A 144 11.99 -5.66 4.70
C LYS A 144 10.60 -5.03 4.82
N LEU A 145 9.64 -5.77 5.38
CA LEU A 145 8.28 -5.28 5.59
C LEU A 145 8.23 -4.20 6.67
N LEU A 146 9.02 -4.34 7.73
CA LEU A 146 9.18 -3.27 8.74
C LEU A 146 9.72 -1.97 8.11
N GLY A 147 10.75 -2.06 7.27
CA GLY A 147 11.31 -0.90 6.57
C GLY A 147 10.29 -0.21 5.65
N ILE A 148 9.47 -1.00 4.94
CA ILE A 148 8.34 -0.51 4.14
C ILE A 148 7.36 0.27 5.04
N CYS A 149 6.90 -0.33 6.14
CA CYS A 149 5.89 0.27 6.99
C CYS A 149 6.39 1.56 7.67
N LEU A 150 7.60 1.53 8.22
CA LEU A 150 8.23 2.72 8.81
C LEU A 150 8.46 3.81 7.75
N GLY A 151 8.82 3.43 6.52
CA GLY A 151 8.96 4.36 5.40
C GLY A 151 7.66 5.06 5.06
N CYS A 152 6.55 4.32 4.97
CA CYS A 152 5.22 4.92 4.80
C CYS A 152 4.91 5.93 5.91
N LEU A 153 5.12 5.53 7.17
CA LEU A 153 4.81 6.37 8.33
C LEU A 153 5.64 7.66 8.35
N VAL A 154 6.94 7.60 8.03
CA VAL A 154 7.77 8.81 7.91
C VAL A 154 7.20 9.80 6.91
N ILE A 155 6.77 9.32 5.73
CA ILE A 155 6.23 10.18 4.66
C ILE A 155 4.88 10.76 5.08
N ILE A 156 3.99 9.93 5.64
CA ILE A 156 2.67 10.37 6.12
C ILE A 156 2.83 11.46 7.20
N LEU A 157 3.71 11.24 8.18
CA LEU A 157 3.96 12.21 9.24
C LEU A 157 4.60 13.50 8.72
N ALA A 158 5.47 13.42 7.71
CA ALA A 158 6.06 14.60 7.08
C ALA A 158 4.98 15.48 6.43
N VAL A 159 4.02 14.90 5.70
CA VAL A 159 2.87 15.62 5.13
C VAL A 159 2.02 16.23 6.26
N GLY A 160 1.71 15.46 7.30
CA GLY A 160 0.95 15.97 8.44
C GLY A 160 1.65 17.10 9.20
N ASN A 161 2.98 17.10 9.26
CA ASN A 161 3.75 18.18 9.88
C ASN A 161 3.80 19.44 9.00
N ALA A 162 3.72 19.29 7.68
CA ALA A 162 3.54 20.44 6.78
C ALA A 162 2.13 21.04 6.91
N ASP A 163 1.12 20.21 7.18
CA ASP A 163 -0.28 20.60 7.33
C ASP A 163 -0.69 21.03 8.75
N LYS A 164 0.24 20.97 9.72
CA LYS A 164 -0.11 21.15 11.13
C LYS A 164 -0.76 22.51 11.40
N ASP A 165 -1.85 22.49 12.16
CA ASP A 165 -2.53 23.67 12.65
C ASP A 165 -2.24 23.88 14.14
N GLU A 166 -3.03 24.72 14.82
CA GLU A 166 -2.90 24.95 16.27
C GLU A 166 -3.11 23.68 17.11
N LYS A 167 -3.73 22.64 16.54
CA LYS A 167 -3.94 21.34 17.20
C LYS A 167 -2.77 20.38 16.95
N GLY A 168 -1.77 20.75 16.15
CA GLY A 168 -0.60 19.90 15.85
C GLY A 168 -0.80 18.97 14.66
N ASN A 169 0.07 17.97 14.52
CA ASN A 169 0.01 17.02 13.41
C ASN A 169 -1.07 15.96 13.66
N VAL A 170 -2.20 16.05 12.94
CA VAL A 170 -3.31 15.09 13.06
C VAL A 170 -2.90 13.64 12.76
N PHE A 171 -1.90 13.41 11.91
CA PHE A 171 -1.42 12.05 11.63
C PHE A 171 -0.51 11.53 12.74
N ALA A 172 0.26 12.40 13.40
CA ALA A 172 1.01 12.04 14.60
C ALA A 172 0.07 11.62 15.74
N GLN A 173 -1.01 12.39 15.95
CA GLN A 173 -2.05 12.05 16.94
C GLN A 173 -2.67 10.68 16.66
N ARG A 174 -3.07 10.39 15.42
CA ARG A 174 -3.62 9.06 15.07
C ARG A 174 -2.61 7.94 15.32
N LEU A 175 -1.33 8.17 15.02
CA LEU A 175 -0.27 7.20 15.25
C LEU A 175 -0.11 6.89 16.76
N GLU A 176 -0.24 7.90 17.62
CA GLU A 176 -0.24 7.73 19.07
C GLU A 176 -1.51 7.02 19.57
N GLU A 177 -2.69 7.46 19.13
CA GLU A 177 -3.99 6.90 19.53
C GLU A 177 -4.14 5.41 19.20
N CYS A 178 -3.56 4.94 18.09
CA CYS A 178 -3.55 3.53 17.72
C CYS A 178 -2.44 2.69 18.38
N GLY A 179 -1.66 3.28 19.29
CA GLY A 179 -0.54 2.61 19.96
C GLY A 179 0.63 2.30 19.02
N GLY A 180 0.72 2.99 17.88
CA GLY A 180 1.79 2.83 16.91
C GLY A 180 3.11 3.40 17.41
N LEU A 181 3.07 4.48 18.20
CA LEU A 181 4.27 5.11 18.75
C LEU A 181 5.08 4.14 19.64
N ASP A 182 4.43 3.43 20.56
CA ASP A 182 5.09 2.44 21.44
C ASP A 182 5.83 1.34 20.64
N LYS A 183 5.23 0.90 19.52
CA LYS A 183 5.85 -0.08 18.61
C LYS A 183 7.06 0.51 17.91
N VAL A 184 6.96 1.76 17.45
CA VAL A 184 8.08 2.47 16.83
C VAL A 184 9.23 2.67 17.82
N GLU A 185 8.94 3.03 19.07
CA GLU A 185 9.96 3.19 20.12
C GLU A 185 10.70 1.88 20.37
N THR A 186 9.99 0.75 20.40
CA THR A 186 10.60 -0.58 20.52
C THR A 186 11.57 -0.86 19.35
N LEU A 187 11.22 -0.44 18.14
CA LEU A 187 12.04 -0.62 16.93
C LEU A 187 13.27 0.30 16.89
N GLN A 188 13.39 1.30 17.76
CA GLN A 188 14.62 2.09 17.90
C GLN A 188 15.80 1.24 18.38
N LEU A 189 15.59 0.08 18.98
CA LEU A 189 16.69 -0.80 19.41
C LEU A 189 16.97 -1.93 18.41
N HIS A 190 16.35 -1.89 17.22
CA HIS A 190 16.47 -2.93 16.22
C HIS A 190 17.88 -2.98 15.58
N GLU A 191 18.44 -4.18 15.40
CA GLU A 191 19.81 -4.38 14.89
C GLU A 191 20.02 -3.85 13.45
N ASN A 192 18.94 -3.83 12.65
CA ASN A 192 18.96 -3.25 11.32
C ASN A 192 19.01 -1.72 11.38
N ASN A 193 20.11 -1.15 10.92
CA ASN A 193 20.36 0.29 10.90
C ASN A 193 19.31 1.13 10.15
N ASP A 194 18.69 0.62 9.09
CA ASP A 194 17.65 1.36 8.36
C ASP A 194 16.37 1.47 9.20
N ILE A 195 15.95 0.36 9.81
CA ILE A 195 14.79 0.31 10.72
C ILE A 195 15.02 1.24 11.91
N HIS A 196 16.19 1.13 12.56
CA HIS A 196 16.59 2.00 13.66
C HIS A 196 16.48 3.48 13.29
N LYS A 197 17.07 3.89 12.15
CA LYS A 197 17.05 5.29 11.70
C LYS A 197 15.65 5.80 11.40
N ARG A 198 14.81 4.99 10.73
CA ARG A 198 13.43 5.38 10.43
C ARG A 198 12.59 5.49 11.70
N ALA A 199 12.76 4.58 12.66
CA ALA A 199 12.07 4.64 13.93
C ALA A 199 12.43 5.89 14.75
N LEU A 200 13.72 6.26 14.78
CA LEU A 200 14.16 7.52 15.37
C LEU A 200 13.54 8.73 14.67
N CYS A 201 13.57 8.75 13.32
CA CYS A 201 12.99 9.84 12.55
C CYS A 201 11.49 10.04 12.85
N ILE A 202 10.73 8.95 13.00
CA ILE A 202 9.32 9.02 13.40
C ILE A 202 9.19 9.66 14.79
N SER A 203 10.02 9.24 15.74
CA SER A 203 9.96 9.70 17.12
C SER A 203 10.33 11.19 17.26
N ASP A 204 11.18 11.70 16.36
CA ASP A 204 11.54 13.12 16.33
C ASP A 204 10.36 14.03 15.94
N PHE A 205 9.35 13.53 15.21
CA PHE A 205 8.12 14.29 14.95
C PHE A 205 7.34 14.60 16.23
N PHE A 206 7.40 13.73 17.25
CA PHE A 206 6.70 13.90 18.53
C PHE A 206 7.50 14.75 19.53
N ARG A 207 8.84 14.76 19.39
CA ARG A 207 9.71 15.60 20.23
C ARG A 207 9.64 17.07 19.86
N ALA A 208 9.31 17.40 18.61
CA ALA A 208 9.15 18.78 18.15
C ALA A 208 7.83 19.43 18.57
N GLU A 209 6.89 18.66 19.15
CA GLU A 209 5.58 19.13 19.60
C GLU A 209 5.51 19.42 21.13
N ASN A 210 6.58 19.09 21.88
CA ASN A 210 6.74 19.38 23.31
C ASN A 210 7.83 20.44 23.57
#